data_AF-A0AAU3DTY9-F1
#
_entry.id   AF-A0AAU3DTY9-F1
#
_cell.length_a   1.000
_cell.length_b   1.000
_cell.length_c   1.000
_cell.angle_alpha   90.00
_cell.angle_beta   90.00
_cell.angle_gamma   90.00
#
_symmetry.space_group_name_H-M   'P 1'
#
loop_
_entity.id
_entity.type
_entity.pdbx_description
1 polymer ?
#
loop_
_entity_poly.entity_id
_entity_poly.type
_entity_poly.pdbx_seq_one_letter_code
_entity_poly.pdbx_strand_id
1 'polypeptide(L)'
;MEPLAFDYENLHLRVDRGVFELFNLDSSEHTFRVPLRWLGALVYYKKPDKPGELFFGVVRDPNAPIYGTDRLAFRFANSPAVRVPPGDERLFREYFTRVAALAERRVA
;
A
#
# COMPACT_ATOMS: atom_id res chain seq x y z
N MET A 1 -17.32 -4.32 -11.72
CA MET A 1 -16.41 -5.05 -10.81
C MET A 1 -16.71 -4.59 -9.41
N GLU A 2 -16.77 -5.51 -8.45
CA GLU A 2 -16.88 -5.13 -7.04
C GLU A 2 -15.56 -4.49 -6.57
N PRO A 3 -15.62 -3.49 -5.67
CA PRO A 3 -14.43 -2.91 -5.07
C PRO A 3 -13.60 -3.99 -4.36
N LEU A 4 -12.29 -3.98 -4.57
CA LEU A 4 -11.37 -4.80 -3.80
C LEU A 4 -11.05 -4.06 -2.51
N ALA A 5 -11.37 -4.65 -1.36
CA ALA A 5 -11.14 -4.04 -0.05
C ALA A 5 -10.26 -4.92 0.85
N PHE A 6 -9.55 -4.27 1.78
CA PHE A 6 -8.75 -4.91 2.81
C PHE A 6 -8.71 -4.07 4.06
N ASP A 7 -9.09 -4.67 5.18
CA ASP A 7 -9.08 -4.05 6.49
C ASP A 7 -7.90 -4.58 7.31
N TYR A 8 -7.18 -3.68 7.97
CA TYR A 8 -6.11 -4.03 8.88
C TYR A 8 -6.00 -3.00 10.00
N GLU A 9 -6.22 -3.44 11.24
CA GLU A 9 -6.38 -2.55 12.40
C GLU A 9 -7.41 -1.45 12.09
N ASN A 10 -6.98 -0.18 12.15
CA ASN A 10 -7.82 0.99 11.86
C ASN A 10 -7.64 1.50 10.42
N LEU A 11 -7.09 0.69 9.50
CA LEU A 11 -6.99 1.02 8.09
C LEU A 11 -8.03 0.28 7.27
N HIS A 12 -8.72 1.03 6.42
CA HIS A 12 -9.52 0.48 5.33
C HIS A 12 -8.86 0.84 3.99
N LEU A 13 -8.42 -0.17 3.26
CA LEU A 13 -7.87 -0.02 1.92
C LEU A 13 -8.94 -0.41 0.90
N ARG A 14 -9.07 0.38 -0.17
CA ARG A 14 -10.01 0.10 -1.25
C ARG A 14 -9.41 0.37 -2.61
N VAL A 15 -9.70 -0.49 -3.58
CA VAL A 15 -9.51 -0.23 -4.99
C VAL A 15 -10.86 -0.27 -5.68
N ASP A 16 -11.25 0.87 -6.26
CA ASP A 16 -12.45 0.99 -7.07
C ASP A 16 -12.18 1.85 -8.31
N ARG A 17 -12.71 1.42 -9.46
CA ARG A 17 -12.60 2.12 -10.76
C ARG A 17 -11.19 2.63 -11.10
N GLY A 18 -10.16 1.84 -10.80
CA GLY A 18 -8.76 2.16 -11.10
C GLY A 18 -8.11 3.19 -10.16
N VAL A 19 -8.72 3.46 -9.01
CA VAL A 19 -8.20 4.34 -7.97
C VAL A 19 -7.99 3.53 -6.69
N PHE A 20 -6.82 3.69 -6.07
CA PHE A 20 -6.56 3.21 -4.71
C PHE A 20 -6.91 4.29 -3.71
N GLU A 21 -7.53 3.88 -2.61
CA GLU A 21 -7.97 4.73 -1.51
C GLU A 21 -7.55 4.09 -0.18
N LEU A 22 -6.88 4.89 0.65
CA LEU A 22 -6.51 4.55 2.02
C LEU A 22 -7.33 5.44 2.94
N PHE A 23 -8.10 4.82 3.83
CA PHE A 23 -8.83 5.48 4.90
C PHE A 23 -8.21 5.06 6.24
N ASN A 24 -7.84 6.04 7.06
CA ASN A 24 -7.45 5.82 8.44
C ASN A 24 -8.65 6.16 9.33
N LEU A 25 -9.18 5.15 10.03
CA LEU A 25 -10.36 5.29 10.87
C LEU A 25 -10.09 6.06 12.17
N ASP A 26 -8.81 6.22 12.56
CA ASP A 26 -8.41 7.06 13.69
C ASP A 26 -8.35 8.56 13.31
N SER A 27 -8.27 8.89 12.02
CA SER A 27 -8.25 10.28 11.55
C SER A 27 -8.65 10.42 10.09
N SER A 28 -9.72 11.18 9.84
CA SER A 28 -10.20 11.50 8.50
C SER A 28 -9.25 12.39 7.70
N GLU A 29 -8.35 13.12 8.36
CA GLU A 29 -7.40 14.05 7.71
C GLU A 29 -6.33 13.33 6.87
N HIS A 30 -6.11 12.04 7.12
CA HIS A 30 -5.04 11.26 6.48
C HIS A 30 -5.50 10.34 5.35
N THR A 31 -6.62 10.67 4.71
CA THR A 31 -7.12 9.94 3.55
C THR A 31 -6.18 10.13 2.37
N PHE A 32 -5.73 9.04 1.74
CA PHE A 32 -4.84 9.08 0.57
C PHE A 32 -5.50 8.41 -0.62
N ARG A 33 -5.47 9.07 -1.79
CA ARG A 33 -6.06 8.56 -3.03
C ARG A 33 -5.08 8.72 -4.18
N VAL A 34 -4.95 7.69 -5.01
CA VAL A 34 -4.04 7.72 -6.16
C VAL A 34 -4.55 6.80 -7.28
N PRO A 35 -4.40 7.19 -8.57
CA PRO A 35 -4.64 6.25 -9.66
C PRO A 35 -3.73 5.03 -9.54
N LEU A 36 -4.29 3.83 -9.76
CA LEU A 36 -3.63 2.56 -9.48
C LEU A 36 -2.30 2.39 -10.23
N ARG A 37 -2.22 2.94 -11.45
CA ARG A 37 -0.99 2.96 -12.28
C ARG A 37 0.20 3.69 -11.61
N TRP A 38 -0.06 4.58 -10.65
CA TRP A 38 0.94 5.38 -9.96
C TRP A 38 1.13 4.97 -8.49
N LEU A 39 0.40 3.97 -8.02
CA LEU A 39 0.53 3.50 -6.64
C LEU A 39 1.87 2.81 -6.42
N GLY A 40 2.51 3.08 -5.30
CA GLY A 40 3.50 2.19 -4.70
C GLY A 40 3.15 1.96 -3.24
N ALA A 41 3.58 0.82 -2.72
CA ALA A 41 3.40 0.45 -1.34
C ALA A 41 4.59 -0.37 -0.84
N LEU A 42 4.89 -0.25 0.45
CA LEU A 42 6.03 -0.90 1.07
C LEU A 42 5.77 -1.08 2.57
N VAL A 43 6.02 -2.29 3.09
CA VAL A 43 6.30 -2.44 4.52
C VAL A 43 7.80 -2.39 4.71
N TYR A 44 8.28 -1.36 5.41
CA TYR A 44 9.69 -1.12 5.64
C TYR A 44 10.11 -1.56 7.04
N TYR A 45 10.95 -2.58 7.11
CA TYR A 45 11.52 -3.09 8.35
C TYR A 45 12.89 -2.48 8.61
N LYS A 46 12.99 -1.60 9.61
CA LYS A 46 14.31 -1.08 10.08
C LYS A 46 15.17 -2.17 10.72
N LYS A 47 14.55 -3.18 11.33
CA LYS A 47 15.18 -4.35 11.96
C LYS A 47 14.28 -5.58 11.74
N PRO A 48 14.84 -6.81 11.57
CA PRO A 48 14.06 -8.01 11.24
C PRO A 48 12.94 -8.34 12.23
N ASP A 49 13.19 -8.18 13.54
CA ASP A 49 12.24 -8.59 14.59
C ASP A 49 11.39 -7.44 15.15
N LYS A 50 11.39 -6.28 14.47
CA LYS A 50 10.60 -5.12 14.88
C LYS A 50 9.47 -4.87 13.90
N PRO A 51 8.29 -4.45 14.36
CA PRO A 51 7.22 -4.07 13.45
C PRO A 51 7.68 -3.05 12.42
N GLY A 52 7.34 -3.29 11.16
CA GLY A 52 7.63 -2.43 10.03
C GLY A 52 6.74 -1.18 9.99
N GLU A 53 7.20 -0.19 9.24
CA GLU A 53 6.44 1.01 8.89
C GLU A 53 5.81 0.81 7.52
N LEU A 54 4.52 1.07 7.41
CA LEU A 54 3.79 0.93 6.15
C LEU A 54 3.81 2.26 5.39
N PHE A 55 4.23 2.22 4.13
CA PHE A 55 4.26 3.36 3.23
C PHE A 55 3.33 3.11 2.05
N PHE A 56 2.59 4.15 1.66
CA PHE A 56 1.83 4.22 0.42
C PHE A 56 2.20 5.50 -0.30
N GLY A 57 2.26 5.51 -1.62
CA GLY A 57 2.67 6.73 -2.30
C GLY A 57 2.52 6.72 -3.80
N VAL A 58 2.95 7.83 -4.40
CA VAL A 58 3.02 8.02 -5.84
C VAL A 58 4.42 7.63 -6.30
N VAL A 59 4.54 6.63 -7.17
CA VAL A 59 5.83 6.23 -7.76
C VAL A 59 6.24 7.12 -8.92
N ARG A 60 7.55 7.24 -9.17
CA ARG A 60 8.09 7.98 -10.32
C ARG A 60 7.94 7.24 -11.65
N ASP A 61 8.04 5.91 -11.61
CA ASP A 61 7.91 5.02 -12.76
C ASP A 61 6.62 4.19 -12.63
N PRO A 62 5.66 4.29 -13.56
CA PRO A 62 4.42 3.52 -13.49
C PRO A 62 4.65 2.01 -13.64
N ASN A 63 5.81 1.57 -14.11
CA ASN A 63 6.19 0.15 -14.21
C ASN A 63 6.87 -0.40 -12.96
N ALA A 64 7.13 0.46 -11.95
CA ALA A 64 7.66 0.00 -10.67
C ALA A 64 6.71 -1.02 -10.03
N PRO A 65 7.21 -1.92 -9.15
CA PRO A 65 6.34 -2.79 -8.37
C PRO A 65 5.29 -2.00 -7.59
N ILE A 66 4.08 -2.52 -7.51
CA ILE A 66 3.01 -1.89 -6.72
C ILE A 66 3.23 -2.08 -5.22
N TYR A 67 3.90 -3.17 -4.84
CA TYR A 67 4.24 -3.51 -3.46
C TYR A 67 5.66 -4.07 -3.36
N GLY A 68 6.32 -3.79 -2.23
CA GLY A 68 7.77 -3.95 -2.11
C GLY A 68 8.54 -2.89 -2.91
N THR A 69 7.88 -1.75 -3.21
CA THR A 69 8.48 -0.64 -3.93
C THR A 69 9.68 -0.08 -3.16
N ASP A 70 10.80 0.18 -3.82
CA ASP A 70 11.93 0.88 -3.19
C ASP A 70 11.45 2.24 -2.65
N ARG A 71 11.79 2.55 -1.40
CA ARG A 71 11.41 3.80 -0.75
C ARG A 71 11.86 5.04 -1.53
N LEU A 72 12.98 4.96 -2.28
CA LEU A 72 13.50 6.05 -3.11
C LEU A 72 12.72 6.24 -4.41
N ALA A 73 11.90 5.28 -4.82
CA ALA A 73 11.05 5.37 -6.01
C ALA A 73 9.78 6.21 -5.77
N PHE A 74 9.46 6.53 -4.50
CA PHE A 74 8.37 7.44 -4.17
C PHE A 74 8.70 8.88 -4.54
N ARG A 75 7.74 9.55 -5.21
CA ARG A 75 7.71 11.00 -5.34
C ARG A 75 7.11 11.66 -4.11
N PHE A 76 6.02 11.07 -3.61
CA PHE A 76 5.34 11.44 -2.37
C PHE A 76 4.92 10.15 -1.67
N ALA A 77 5.07 10.08 -0.35
CA ALA A 77 4.64 8.95 0.44
C ALA A 77 3.84 9.42 1.66
N ASN A 78 2.76 8.71 1.95
CA ASN A 78 2.02 8.73 3.19
C ASN A 78 2.43 7.50 4.02
N SER A 79 2.60 7.68 5.33
CA SER A 79 2.86 6.59 6.28
C SER A 79 1.80 6.67 7.38
N PRO A 80 0.76 5.81 7.36
CA PRO A 80 -0.12 5.70 8.52
C PRO A 80 0.68 5.27 9.76
N ALA A 81 0.14 5.56 10.94
CA ALA A 81 0.77 5.21 12.22
C ALA A 81 0.75 3.70 12.54
N VAL A 82 0.07 2.90 11.71
CA VAL A 82 0.00 1.44 11.83
C VAL A 82 1.37 0.80 11.71
N ARG A 83 1.63 -0.16 12.60
CA ARG A 83 2.88 -0.91 12.66
C ARG A 83 2.61 -2.35 12.27
N VAL A 84 3.35 -2.87 11.31
CA VAL A 84 3.10 -4.21 10.76
C VAL A 84 4.07 -5.22 11.37
N PRO A 85 3.62 -6.19 12.20
CA PRO A 85 4.48 -7.28 12.65
C PRO A 85 5.02 -8.08 11.45
N PRO A 86 6.26 -8.63 11.53
CA PRO A 86 6.85 -9.38 10.41
C PRO A 86 5.96 -10.51 9.86
N GLY A 87 5.21 -11.20 10.72
CA GLY A 87 4.29 -12.28 10.32
C GLY A 87 3.07 -11.82 9.51
N ASP A 88 2.74 -10.53 9.56
CA ASP A 88 1.57 -9.95 8.90
C ASP A 88 1.92 -9.38 7.52
N GLU A 89 3.19 -9.23 7.17
CA GLU A 89 3.65 -8.79 5.84
C GLU A 89 2.99 -9.57 4.71
N ARG A 90 2.80 -10.87 4.91
CA ARG A 90 2.17 -11.77 3.94
C ARG A 90 0.73 -11.36 3.60
N LEU A 91 -0.01 -10.76 4.53
CA LEU A 91 -1.39 -10.30 4.32
C LEU A 91 -1.38 -9.13 3.32
N PHE A 92 -0.46 -8.18 3.51
CA PHE A 92 -0.26 -7.07 2.58
C PHE A 92 0.20 -7.58 1.21
N ARG A 93 1.15 -8.52 1.19
CA ARG A 93 1.63 -9.13 -0.06
C ARG A 93 0.52 -9.81 -0.84
N GLU A 94 -0.35 -10.57 -0.18
CA GLU A 94 -1.50 -11.23 -0.81
C GLU A 94 -2.48 -10.20 -1.38
N TYR A 95 -2.88 -9.21 -0.58
CA TYR A 95 -3.76 -8.14 -1.02
C TYR A 95 -3.17 -7.40 -2.23
N PHE A 96 -1.93 -6.97 -2.14
CA PHE A 96 -1.29 -6.21 -3.22
C PHE A 96 -0.97 -7.05 -4.45
N THR A 97 -0.87 -8.37 -4.35
CA THR A 97 -0.81 -9.25 -5.52
C THR A 97 -2.09 -9.14 -6.34
N ARG A 98 -3.25 -9.10 -5.68
CA ARG A 98 -4.55 -8.89 -6.36
C ARG A 98 -4.65 -7.49 -6.96
N VAL A 99 -4.18 -6.47 -6.22
CA VAL A 99 -4.13 -5.09 -6.74
C VAL A 99 -3.21 -4.97 -7.95
N ALA A 100 -2.06 -5.65 -7.94
CA ALA A 100 -1.10 -5.65 -9.04
C ALA A 100 -1.73 -6.23 -10.32
N ALA A 101 -2.49 -7.32 -10.20
CA ALA A 101 -3.22 -7.91 -11.32
C ALA A 101 -4.22 -6.93 -11.95
N LEU A 102 -4.94 -6.13 -11.14
CA LEU A 102 -5.87 -5.11 -11.62
C LEU A 102 -5.17 -3.95 -12.34
N ALA A 103 -3.89 -3.71 -12.07
CA ALA A 103 -3.09 -2.67 -12.69
C ALA A 103 -2.18 -3.18 -13.81
N GLU A 104 -2.17 -4.48 -14.10
CA GLU A 104 -1.20 -5.13 -14.99
C GLU A 104 0.26 -4.83 -14.57
N ARG A 105 0.50 -4.80 -13.26
CA ARG A 105 1.81 -4.51 -12.64
C ARG A 105 2.29 -5.69 -11.81
N ARG A 106 3.55 -5.63 -11.36
CA ARG A 106 4.19 -6.67 -10.53
C ARG A 106 4.23 -6.32 -9.05
N VAL A 107 4.43 -7.35 -8.22
CA VAL A 107 4.92 -7.24 -6.83
C VAL A 107 6.42 -7.61 -6.83
N ALA A 108 7.21 -7.03 -5.93
CA ALA A 108 8.64 -7.33 -5.78
C ALA A 108 8.89 -8.59 -4.94
#